data_AF-A0A925UGW6-F1
#
_entry.id   AF-A0A925UGW6-F1
#
_cell.length_a   1.000
_cell.length_b   1.000
_cell.length_c   1.000
_cell.angle_alpha   90.00
_cell.angle_beta   90.00
_cell.angle_gamma   90.00
#
_symmetry.space_group_name_H-M   'P 1'
#
loop_
_entity.id
_entity.type
_entity.pdbx_description
1 polymer ?
#
loop_
_entity_poly.entity_id
_entity_poly.type
_entity_poly.pdbx_seq_one_letter_code
_entity_poly.pdbx_strand_id
1 'polypeptide(L)' 'MATDAAPGAPPSPSATKQTRNPLHGITLEAMLTELVAHFGWPELGARIQINSFNTDPSI' A
#
# COMPACT_ATOMS: atom_id res chain seq x y z
N MET A 1 34.99 32.54 -7.98
CA MET A 1 34.90 31.38 -8.90
C MET A 1 33.65 30.63 -8.55
N ALA A 2 32.66 30.66 -9.43
CA ALA A 2 31.41 29.93 -9.32
C ALA A 2 31.53 28.66 -10.17
N THR A 3 31.23 27.51 -9.58
CA THR A 3 30.89 26.25 -10.27
C THR A 3 29.73 25.66 -9.45
N ASP A 4 28.52 26.18 -9.63
CA ASP A 4 27.51 25.68 -10.58
C ASP A 4 27.29 24.15 -10.48
N ALA A 5 26.17 23.84 -9.84
CA ALA A 5 25.25 22.72 -10.00
C ALA A 5 25.67 21.55 -10.91
N ALA A 6 25.67 20.34 -10.34
CA ALA A 6 25.46 19.12 -11.09
C ALA A 6 23.97 19.00 -11.50
N PRO A 7 23.62 18.83 -12.79
CA PRO A 7 22.27 18.45 -13.18
C PRO A 7 22.20 16.96 -13.54
N GLY A 8 21.07 16.33 -13.20
CA GLY A 8 20.56 15.20 -13.96
C GLY A 8 20.76 13.81 -13.37
N ALA A 9 20.09 13.51 -12.26
CA ALA A 9 19.56 12.16 -12.09
C ALA A 9 18.32 12.03 -13.00
N PRO A 10 18.18 10.97 -13.83
CA PRO A 10 17.00 10.79 -14.66
C PRO A 10 15.77 10.56 -13.77
N PRO A 11 14.64 11.23 -14.03
CA PRO A 11 13.38 10.85 -13.39
C PRO A 11 12.98 9.47 -13.91
N SER A 12 12.87 8.49 -13.02
CA SER A 12 12.43 7.14 -13.37
C SER A 12 11.06 7.20 -14.06
N PRO A 13 10.88 6.63 -15.28
CA PRO A 13 9.60 6.64 -15.99
C PRO A 13 8.72 5.48 -15.52
N SER A 14 8.20 5.54 -14.29
CA SER A 14 7.32 4.48 -13.76
C SER A 14 6.07 5.04 -13.08
N ALA A 15 5.40 6.00 -13.72
CA ALA A 15 4.09 6.45 -13.25
C ALA A 15 3.16 6.70 -14.44
N THR A 16 2.86 5.63 -15.19
CA THR A 16 1.65 5.59 -16.01
C THR A 16 0.47 5.74 -15.06
N LYS A 17 -0.04 6.97 -14.96
CA LYS A 17 -1.21 7.33 -14.17
C LYS A 17 -2.34 6.37 -14.58
N GLN A 18 -2.72 5.45 -13.68
CA GLN A 18 -3.75 4.44 -13.96
C GLN A 18 -5.14 5.10 -13.93
N THR A 19 -5.45 5.88 -14.97
CA THR A 19 -6.65 6.74 -15.10
C THR A 19 -7.99 5.99 -14.99
N ARG A 20 -8.00 4.66 -14.91
CA ARG A 20 -9.21 3.82 -14.91
C ARG A 20 -9.15 2.63 -13.96
N ASN A 21 -8.33 2.69 -12.90
CA ASN A 21 -8.37 1.64 -11.91
C ASN A 21 -9.60 1.88 -11.00
N PRO A 22 -10.61 0.99 -10.97
CA PRO A 22 -11.78 1.15 -10.08
C PRO A 22 -11.40 1.12 -8.60
N LEU A 23 -10.20 0.65 -8.26
CA LEU A 23 -9.65 0.67 -6.90
C LEU A 23 -8.89 1.97 -6.61
N HIS A 24 -8.82 2.91 -7.56
CA HIS A 24 -8.14 4.18 -7.36
C HIS A 24 -8.92 5.04 -6.36
N GLY A 25 -8.30 5.36 -5.23
CA GLY A 25 -8.91 6.13 -4.15
C GLY A 25 -9.53 5.30 -3.02
N ILE A 26 -9.46 3.96 -3.09
CA ILE A 26 -9.81 3.11 -1.94
C ILE A 26 -8.66 3.18 -0.92
N THR A 27 -9.01 3.47 0.34
CA THR A 27 -8.04 3.49 1.44
C THR A 27 -7.67 2.08 1.85
N LEU A 28 -6.47 1.94 2.42
CA LEU A 28 -6.04 0.69 3.05
C LEU A 28 -7.06 0.24 4.12
N GLU A 29 -7.57 1.20 4.89
CA GLU A 29 -8.60 0.99 5.92
C GLU A 29 -9.87 0.34 5.36
N ALA A 30 -10.41 0.86 4.24
CA ALA A 30 -11.61 0.31 3.63
C ALA A 30 -11.39 -1.13 3.12
N MET A 31 -10.23 -1.39 2.50
CA MET A 31 -9.88 -2.75 2.08
C MET A 31 -9.73 -3.69 3.28
N LEU A 32 -9.04 -3.25 4.33
CA LEU A 32 -8.79 -4.07 5.51
C LEU A 32 -10.09 -4.36 6.27
N THR A 33 -10.98 -3.36 6.39
CA THR A 33 -12.31 -3.50 6.99
C THR A 33 -13.13 -4.57 6.28
N GLU A 34 -13.17 -4.55 4.96
CA GLU A 34 -13.86 -5.59 4.18
C GLU A 34 -13.20 -6.96 4.39
N LEU A 35 -11.87 -7.07 4.28
CA LEU A 35 -11.17 -8.34 4.47
C LEU A 35 -11.45 -8.95 5.86
N VAL A 36 -11.47 -8.13 6.89
CA VAL A 36 -11.79 -8.56 8.26
C VAL A 36 -13.27 -8.92 8.40
N ALA A 37 -14.18 -8.21 7.73
CA ALA A 37 -15.60 -8.54 7.74
C ALA A 37 -15.92 -9.87 7.03
N HIS A 38 -15.21 -10.19 5.95
CA HIS A 38 -15.42 -11.43 5.17
C HIS A 38 -14.74 -12.66 5.79
N PHE A 39 -13.52 -12.52 6.32
CA PHE A 39 -12.70 -13.65 6.78
C PHE A 39 -12.44 -13.66 8.29
N GLY A 40 -12.44 -12.49 8.93
CA GLY A 40 -12.03 -12.33 10.32
C GLY A 40 -10.52 -12.45 10.54
N TRP A 41 -10.06 -11.93 11.68
CA TRP A 41 -8.63 -11.94 12.05
C TRP A 41 -8.00 -13.34 12.12
N PRO A 42 -8.64 -14.38 12.70
CA PRO A 42 -8.02 -15.69 12.81
C PRO A 42 -7.71 -16.32 11.45
N GLU A 43 -8.59 -16.14 10.46
CA GLU A 43 -8.38 -16.67 9.11
C GLU A 43 -7.32 -15.87 8.37
N LEU A 44 -7.33 -14.54 8.49
CA LEU A 44 -6.30 -13.68 7.90
C LEU A 44 -4.91 -14.00 8.45
N GLY A 45 -4.77 -14.22 9.76
CA GLY A 45 -3.52 -14.63 10.39
C GLY A 45 -3.03 -16.02 9.98
N ALA A 46 -3.95 -16.94 9.66
CA ALA A 46 -3.63 -18.27 9.15
C ALA A 46 -3.20 -18.25 7.67
N ARG A 47 -3.85 -17.42 6.84
CA ARG A 47 -3.53 -17.27 5.41
C ARG A 47 -2.28 -16.42 5.18
N ILE A 48 -2.10 -15.40 6.00
CA ILE A 48 -1.02 -14.42 5.92
C ILE A 48 -0.38 -14.35 7.30
N GLN A 49 0.72 -15.09 7.47
CA GLN A 49 1.49 -15.14 8.72
C GLN A 49 2.26 -13.82 8.95
N ILE A 50 1.53 -12.78 9.33
CA ILE A 50 2.09 -11.53 9.85
C ILE A 50 1.58 -11.30 11.27
N ASN A 51 2.42 -10.71 12.11
CA ASN A 51 2.09 -10.48 13.52
C ASN A 51 0.88 -9.55 13.68
N SER A 52 0.69 -8.56 12.79
CA SER A 52 -0.42 -7.61 12.87
C SER A 52 -1.82 -8.26 12.81
N PHE A 53 -1.93 -9.47 12.26
CA PHE A 53 -3.21 -10.20 12.22
C PHE A 53 -3.37 -11.20 13.37
N ASN A 54 -2.27 -11.53 14.06
CA ASN A 54 -2.23 -12.55 15.10
C ASN A 54 -2.08 -11.96 16.52
N THR A 55 -1.55 -10.74 16.63
CA THR A 55 -1.23 -10.08 17.90
C THR A 55 -1.91 -8.71 17.94
N ASP A 56 -2.86 -8.56 18.87
CA ASP A 56 -3.63 -7.33 19.12
C ASP A 56 -4.12 -6.64 17.82
N PRO A 57 -4.91 -7.34 16.99
CA PRO A 57 -5.29 -6.81 15.70
C PRO A 57 -6.24 -5.61 15.82
N SER A 58 -5.92 -4.54 15.12
CA SER A 58 -6.71 -3.31 15.03
C SER A 58 -6.75 -2.78 13.59
N ILE A 59 -7.74 -1.92 13.31
CA ILE A 59 -7.87 -1.18 12.03
C ILE A 59 -7.40 0.26 12.24
#